data_AF-A0A9P6V0L0-F1
#
_entry.id   AF-A0A9P6V0L0-F1
#
_cell.length_a   1.000
_cell.length_b   1.000
_cell.length_c   1.000
_cell.angle_alpha   90.00
_cell.angle_beta   90.00
_cell.angle_gamma   90.00
#
_symmetry.space_group_name_H-M   'P 1'
#
loop_
_entity.id
_entity.type
_entity.pdbx_description
1 polymer ?
#
loop_
_entity_poly.entity_id
_entity_poly.type
_entity_poly.pdbx_seq_one_letter_code
_entity_poly.pdbx_strand_id
1 'polypeptide(L)'
;MDTLINMVFSQSGFSCAAAVLAYMALVHHLRYQRINALLAKYPDPTLPLRNLAVATEVTAVINELEFPFLSVVSLEFASFKTYAIPTISKIMAATKQFTTATLKRADDTFLILLEMKEGYSRNRRRTTIEGKEDEKEVQNDKWRSEIALERLNFIHGHYNIKQGDLLYTLALFILEPTSFLGRFEWRGLTELEQNAQFATWRKIGKDMNIHNIPETKEELKAWSENYQETHAKFAVVNIEIAESTIDLLLSLAPSFTHRFCRQIVSALLTPRVREAFGIAPPSRGVKSLVHAVLHGRAMFIRYFMLPRRLPLVRTALRANSECKYVPNFHKYKPVYEDGYRIEDLGPDKFLGKCPVSFHPSGLTLEMKKNV
;
A
#
# COMPACT_ATOMS: atom_id res chain seq x y z
N MET A 1 43.03 -20.34 4.33
CA MET A 1 42.80 -19.49 3.15
C MET A 1 42.98 -20.30 1.87
N ASP A 2 44.04 -21.09 1.80
CA ASP A 2 44.35 -21.99 0.65
C ASP A 2 43.29 -23.06 0.38
N THR A 3 42.58 -23.55 1.40
CA THR A 3 41.51 -24.54 1.24
C THR A 3 40.26 -23.96 0.55
N LEU A 4 39.90 -22.70 0.85
CA LEU A 4 38.79 -22.00 0.20
C LEU A 4 39.16 -21.61 -1.24
N ILE A 5 40.40 -21.19 -1.46
CA ILE A 5 40.97 -20.89 -2.78
C ILE A 5 40.96 -22.16 -3.64
N ASN A 6 41.50 -23.27 -3.14
CA ASN A 6 41.52 -24.56 -3.87
C ASN A 6 40.11 -25.12 -4.13
N MET A 7 39.15 -24.87 -3.24
CA MET A 7 37.76 -25.26 -3.46
C MET A 7 37.11 -24.43 -4.58
N VAL A 8 37.38 -23.12 -4.65
CA VAL A 8 36.91 -22.22 -5.74
C VAL A 8 37.55 -22.56 -7.08
N PHE A 9 38.82 -22.96 -7.10
CA PHE A 9 39.57 -23.34 -8.32
C PHE A 9 39.48 -24.84 -8.68
N SER A 10 38.71 -25.63 -7.94
CA SER A 10 38.39 -27.02 -8.32
C SER A 10 37.37 -27.05 -9.47
N GLN A 11 37.32 -28.12 -10.27
CA GLN A 11 36.26 -28.30 -11.29
C GLN A 11 34.85 -28.17 -10.69
N SER A 12 34.65 -28.64 -9.46
CA SER A 12 33.41 -28.49 -8.71
C SER A 12 33.11 -27.03 -8.34
N GLY A 13 34.13 -26.26 -7.95
CA GLY A 13 34.03 -24.83 -7.65
C GLY A 13 33.66 -24.00 -8.88
N PHE A 14 34.31 -24.26 -10.03
CA PHE A 14 33.96 -23.65 -11.30
C PHE A 14 32.53 -23.98 -11.74
N SER A 15 32.11 -25.24 -11.59
CA SER A 15 30.74 -25.68 -11.91
C SER A 15 29.70 -24.98 -11.04
N CYS A 16 29.96 -24.81 -9.75
CA CYS A 16 29.09 -24.08 -8.83
C CYS A 16 29.00 -22.59 -9.20
N ALA A 17 30.13 -21.95 -9.48
CA ALA A 17 30.15 -20.54 -9.89
C ALA A 17 29.40 -20.31 -11.21
N ALA A 18 29.59 -21.19 -12.21
CA ALA A 18 28.86 -21.14 -13.46
C ALA A 18 27.34 -21.31 -13.26
N ALA A 19 26.92 -22.23 -12.40
CA ALA A 19 25.51 -22.43 -12.07
C ALA A 19 24.88 -21.19 -11.39
N VAL A 20 25.59 -20.56 -10.45
CA VAL A 20 25.14 -19.33 -9.78
C VAL A 20 25.02 -18.18 -10.78
N LEU A 21 26.02 -17.99 -11.65
CA LEU A 21 25.98 -16.94 -12.67
C LEU A 21 24.86 -17.17 -13.69
N ALA A 22 24.65 -18.42 -14.14
CA ALA A 22 23.54 -18.77 -15.02
C ALA A 22 22.18 -18.51 -14.36
N TYR A 23 22.03 -18.84 -13.08
CA TYR A 23 20.82 -18.53 -12.32
C TYR A 23 20.60 -17.02 -12.18
N MET A 24 21.64 -16.24 -11.84
CA MET A 24 21.55 -14.78 -11.76
C MET A 24 21.18 -14.15 -13.10
N ALA A 25 21.71 -14.67 -14.21
CA ALA A 25 21.34 -14.23 -15.56
C ALA A 25 19.87 -14.54 -15.89
N LEU A 26 19.38 -15.73 -15.52
CA LEU A 26 17.98 -16.10 -15.66
C LEU A 26 17.07 -15.18 -14.83
N VAL A 27 17.41 -14.94 -13.56
CA VAL A 27 16.67 -14.02 -12.68
C VAL A 27 16.63 -12.63 -13.28
N HIS A 28 17.77 -12.11 -13.74
CA HIS A 28 17.87 -10.82 -14.38
C HIS A 28 16.95 -10.73 -15.60
N HIS A 29 17.04 -11.71 -16.52
CA HIS A 29 16.21 -11.75 -17.71
C HIS A 29 14.71 -11.74 -17.37
N LEU A 30 14.26 -12.64 -16.50
CA LEU A 30 12.84 -12.76 -16.14
C LEU A 30 12.31 -11.53 -15.41
N ARG A 31 13.11 -10.90 -14.55
CA ARG A 31 12.71 -9.67 -13.84
C ARG A 31 12.53 -8.49 -14.79
N TYR A 32 13.46 -8.30 -15.72
CA TYR A 32 13.37 -7.21 -16.68
C TYR A 32 12.36 -7.48 -17.80
N GLN A 33 12.02 -8.74 -18.08
CA GLN A 33 11.01 -9.11 -19.08
C GLN A 33 9.68 -8.38 -18.87
N ARG A 34 9.21 -8.26 -17.61
CA ARG A 34 7.92 -7.61 -17.32
C ARG A 34 7.94 -6.12 -17.62
N ILE A 35 8.93 -5.39 -17.10
CA ILE A 35 9.01 -3.95 -17.32
C ILE A 35 9.28 -3.64 -18.79
N ASN A 36 10.12 -4.42 -19.46
CA ASN A 36 10.38 -4.26 -20.89
C ASN A 36 9.11 -4.52 -21.73
N ALA A 37 8.33 -5.55 -21.41
CA ALA A 37 7.05 -5.80 -22.07
C ALA A 37 6.04 -4.66 -21.85
N LEU A 38 6.02 -4.08 -20.64
CA LEU A 38 5.13 -2.97 -20.31
C LEU A 38 5.51 -1.69 -21.08
N LEU A 39 6.81 -1.38 -21.16
CA LEU A 39 7.32 -0.24 -21.93
C LEU A 39 7.15 -0.44 -23.44
N ALA A 40 7.28 -1.66 -23.95
CA ALA A 40 6.99 -1.97 -25.35
C ALA A 40 5.50 -1.85 -25.68
N LYS A 41 4.62 -2.28 -24.75
CA LYS A 41 3.17 -2.17 -24.89
C LYS A 41 2.71 -0.70 -24.83
N TYR A 42 3.35 0.12 -23.98
CA TYR A 42 3.01 1.52 -23.74
C TYR A 42 4.25 2.42 -23.89
N PRO A 43 4.68 2.71 -25.13
CA PRO A 43 5.91 3.47 -25.39
C PRO A 43 5.79 4.96 -25.02
N ASP A 44 4.58 5.52 -25.00
CA ASP A 44 4.35 6.88 -24.51
C ASP A 44 4.15 6.87 -22.97
N PRO A 45 5.12 7.42 -22.19
CA PRO A 45 5.05 7.42 -20.74
C PRO A 45 3.93 8.30 -20.18
N THR A 46 3.35 9.20 -20.99
CA THR A 46 2.27 10.11 -20.58
C THR A 46 0.88 9.52 -20.81
N LEU A 47 0.76 8.40 -21.52
CA LEU A 47 -0.52 7.74 -21.80
C LEU A 47 -1.39 7.47 -20.55
N PRO A 48 -0.84 7.03 -19.39
CA PRO A 48 -1.64 6.84 -18.18
C PRO A 48 -2.36 8.10 -17.69
N LEU A 49 -1.81 9.30 -17.97
CA LEU A 49 -2.42 10.57 -17.54
C LEU A 49 -3.74 10.87 -18.27
N ARG A 50 -3.96 10.25 -19.43
CA ARG A 50 -5.17 10.43 -20.26
C ARG A 50 -5.96 9.13 -20.49
N ASN A 51 -5.46 7.99 -20.01
CA ASN A 51 -6.14 6.71 -20.09
C ASN A 51 -6.04 5.96 -18.76
N LEU A 52 -7.13 6.00 -17.98
CA LEU A 52 -7.17 5.38 -16.65
C LEU A 52 -7.11 3.85 -16.66
N ALA A 53 -7.52 3.19 -17.74
CA ALA A 53 -7.38 1.74 -17.85
C ALA A 53 -5.90 1.34 -17.88
N VAL A 54 -5.09 2.08 -18.65
CA VAL A 54 -3.63 1.92 -18.68
C VAL A 54 -3.02 2.28 -17.32
N ALA A 55 -3.45 3.38 -16.70
CA ALA A 55 -2.98 3.75 -15.36
C ALA A 55 -3.27 2.64 -14.32
N THR A 56 -4.46 2.04 -14.37
CA THR A 56 -4.87 0.97 -13.46
C THR A 56 -4.03 -0.29 -13.68
N GLU A 57 -3.86 -0.74 -14.93
CA GLU A 57 -3.01 -1.90 -15.27
C GLU A 57 -1.56 -1.70 -14.80
N VAL A 58 -0.95 -0.57 -15.14
CA VAL A 58 0.44 -0.28 -14.81
C VAL A 58 0.61 -0.17 -13.28
N THR A 59 -0.31 0.52 -12.59
CA THR A 59 -0.31 0.63 -11.13
C THR A 59 -0.44 -0.74 -10.45
N ALA A 60 -1.28 -1.62 -11.00
CA ALA A 60 -1.45 -2.98 -10.49
C ALA A 60 -0.18 -3.84 -10.67
N VAL A 61 0.52 -3.67 -11.78
CA VAL A 61 1.83 -4.32 -12.00
C VAL A 61 2.84 -3.88 -10.93
N ILE A 62 2.92 -2.59 -10.62
CA ILE A 62 3.80 -2.08 -9.57
C ILE A 62 3.43 -2.69 -8.21
N ASN A 63 2.14 -2.59 -7.84
CA ASN A 63 1.70 -2.81 -6.47
C ASN A 63 1.44 -4.27 -6.11
N GLU A 64 1.04 -5.14 -7.04
CA GLU A 64 0.73 -6.53 -6.68
C GLU A 64 1.72 -7.55 -7.28
N LEU A 65 2.50 -7.18 -8.29
CA LEU A 65 3.48 -8.08 -8.91
C LEU A 65 4.92 -7.71 -8.55
N GLU A 66 5.29 -6.45 -8.75
CA GLU A 66 6.68 -6.01 -8.67
C GLU A 66 7.12 -5.76 -7.23
N PHE A 67 6.43 -4.86 -6.52
CA PHE A 67 6.83 -4.36 -5.21
C PHE A 67 5.75 -4.45 -4.11
N PRO A 68 4.97 -5.54 -4.00
CA PRO A 68 3.80 -5.58 -3.12
C PRO A 68 4.09 -5.36 -1.65
N PHE A 69 5.25 -5.82 -1.16
CA PHE A 69 5.62 -5.60 0.22
C PHE A 69 5.81 -4.11 0.53
N LEU A 70 6.64 -3.42 -0.27
CA LEU A 70 6.99 -2.03 0.03
C LEU A 70 5.91 -1.04 -0.44
N SER A 71 5.09 -1.38 -1.44
CA SER A 71 3.89 -0.62 -1.78
C SER A 71 2.91 -0.53 -0.59
N VAL A 72 2.68 -1.63 0.13
CA VAL A 72 1.83 -1.61 1.33
C VAL A 72 2.49 -0.86 2.49
N VAL A 73 3.76 -1.17 2.78
CA VAL A 73 4.49 -0.52 3.89
C VAL A 73 4.61 0.99 3.67
N SER A 74 4.85 1.43 2.44
CA SER A 74 4.92 2.87 2.15
C SER A 74 3.58 3.59 2.31
N LEU A 75 2.45 2.95 2.00
CA LEU A 75 1.12 3.50 2.29
C LEU A 75 0.81 3.57 3.79
N GLU A 76 1.32 2.64 4.59
CA GLU A 76 1.27 2.76 6.06
C GLU A 76 2.07 3.94 6.56
N PHE A 77 3.30 4.13 6.04
CA PHE A 77 4.11 5.30 6.37
C PHE A 77 3.47 6.61 5.91
N ALA A 78 2.81 6.60 4.74
CA ALA A 78 2.05 7.74 4.26
C ALA A 78 0.90 8.08 5.22
N SER A 79 0.13 7.07 5.63
CA SER A 79 -0.95 7.24 6.63
C SER A 79 -0.40 7.76 7.94
N PHE A 80 0.68 7.16 8.45
CA PHE A 80 1.35 7.55 9.68
C PHE A 80 1.84 9.01 9.64
N LYS A 81 2.39 9.47 8.52
CA LYS A 81 2.86 10.85 8.35
C LYS A 81 1.76 11.89 8.46
N THR A 82 0.51 11.56 8.14
CA THR A 82 -0.63 12.49 8.32
C THR A 82 -0.82 12.89 9.79
N TYR A 83 -0.38 12.05 10.74
CA TYR A 83 -0.59 12.27 12.17
C TYR A 83 0.28 13.43 12.69
N ALA A 84 1.27 13.86 11.91
CA ALA A 84 2.09 15.02 12.19
C ALA A 84 1.33 16.36 12.03
N ILE A 85 0.14 16.32 11.42
CA ILE A 85 -0.74 17.48 11.22
C ILE A 85 -1.80 17.52 12.34
N PRO A 86 -1.76 18.51 13.26
CA PRO A 86 -2.65 18.53 14.42
C PRO A 86 -4.16 18.53 14.12
N THR A 87 -4.58 19.08 12.98
CA THR A 87 -5.99 19.04 12.55
C THR A 87 -6.46 17.63 12.23
N ILE A 88 -5.58 16.80 11.66
CA ILE A 88 -5.87 15.40 11.34
C ILE A 88 -5.82 14.54 12.61
N SER A 89 -4.74 14.64 13.39
CA SER A 89 -4.57 13.83 14.62
C SER A 89 -5.66 14.07 15.66
N LYS A 90 -6.17 15.29 15.80
CA LYS A 90 -7.32 15.61 16.67
C LYS A 90 -8.59 14.88 16.26
N ILE A 91 -8.92 14.87 14.96
CA ILE A 91 -10.08 14.12 14.45
C ILE A 91 -9.89 12.64 14.75
N MET A 92 -8.70 12.12 14.49
CA MET A 92 -8.36 10.72 14.73
C MET A 92 -8.46 10.31 16.19
N ALA A 93 -7.95 11.13 17.12
CA ALA A 93 -8.11 10.90 18.55
C ALA A 93 -9.58 10.96 18.99
N ALA A 94 -10.35 11.92 18.48
CA ALA A 94 -11.78 12.04 18.78
C ALA A 94 -12.59 10.80 18.34
N THR A 95 -12.11 10.04 17.35
CA THR A 95 -12.75 8.77 16.97
C THR A 95 -12.62 7.67 18.03
N LYS A 96 -11.62 7.77 18.92
CA LYS A 96 -11.18 6.74 19.89
C LYS A 96 -10.74 5.40 19.27
N GLN A 97 -10.75 5.29 17.94
CA GLN A 97 -10.45 4.02 17.26
C GLN A 97 -8.96 3.64 17.34
N PHE A 98 -8.06 4.61 17.50
CA PHE A 98 -6.63 4.33 17.68
C PHE A 98 -6.26 3.77 19.04
N THR A 99 -7.09 3.96 20.06
CA THR A 99 -6.82 3.47 21.42
C THR A 99 -7.67 2.26 21.80
N THR A 100 -8.86 2.11 21.20
CA THR A 100 -9.80 1.03 21.54
C THR A 100 -9.88 -0.10 20.50
N ALA A 101 -9.55 0.18 19.24
CA ALA A 101 -9.74 -0.75 18.13
C ALA A 101 -8.66 -0.61 17.05
N THR A 102 -7.41 -0.35 17.46
CA THR A 102 -6.30 0.04 16.57
C THR A 102 -6.09 -0.95 15.42
N LEU A 103 -6.09 -2.25 15.75
CA LEU A 103 -5.95 -3.34 14.78
C LEU A 103 -7.08 -3.32 13.75
N LYS A 104 -8.34 -3.35 14.20
CA LYS A 104 -9.51 -3.32 13.32
C LYS A 104 -9.51 -2.08 12.43
N ARG A 105 -9.21 -0.91 13.01
CA ARG A 105 -9.15 0.35 12.28
C ARG A 105 -8.09 0.35 11.18
N ALA A 106 -6.91 -0.21 11.45
CA ALA A 106 -5.86 -0.38 10.44
C ALA A 106 -6.33 -1.32 9.32
N ASP A 107 -6.90 -2.48 9.68
CA ASP A 107 -7.42 -3.44 8.70
C ASP A 107 -8.56 -2.86 7.86
N ASP A 108 -9.52 -2.14 8.47
CA ASP A 108 -10.59 -1.42 7.79
C ASP A 108 -10.06 -0.45 6.74
N THR A 109 -9.03 0.32 7.12
CA THR A 109 -8.42 1.31 6.23
C THR A 109 -7.78 0.61 5.04
N PHE A 110 -7.00 -0.44 5.26
CA PHE A 110 -6.34 -1.16 4.18
C PHE A 110 -7.31 -1.92 3.28
N LEU A 111 -8.34 -2.56 3.85
CA LEU A 111 -9.32 -3.28 3.05
C LEU A 111 -10.12 -2.31 2.16
N ILE A 112 -10.53 -1.14 2.66
CA ILE A 112 -11.16 -0.11 1.82
C ILE A 112 -10.22 0.30 0.67
N LEU A 113 -8.96 0.65 0.97
CA LEU A 113 -8.01 1.08 -0.07
C LEU A 113 -7.71 -0.01 -1.10
N LEU A 114 -7.65 -1.27 -0.68
CA LEU A 114 -7.39 -2.40 -1.57
C LEU A 114 -8.63 -2.78 -2.37
N GLU A 115 -9.84 -2.71 -1.82
CA GLU A 115 -11.08 -2.92 -2.59
C GLU A 115 -11.23 -1.90 -3.73
N MET A 116 -10.84 -0.65 -3.49
CA MET A 116 -10.79 0.40 -4.52
C MET A 116 -9.79 0.11 -5.65
N LYS A 117 -8.70 -0.63 -5.37
CA LYS A 117 -7.54 -0.68 -6.27
C LYS A 117 -7.19 -2.07 -6.83
N GLU A 118 -7.51 -3.15 -6.13
CA GLU A 118 -7.08 -4.50 -6.49
C GLU A 118 -7.93 -5.15 -7.59
N GLY A 119 -8.99 -4.52 -8.10
CA GLY A 119 -9.90 -5.11 -9.10
C GLY A 119 -9.20 -5.71 -10.32
N TYR A 120 -8.26 -4.98 -10.93
CA TYR A 120 -7.46 -5.49 -12.05
C TYR A 120 -6.61 -6.71 -11.65
N SER A 121 -5.93 -6.63 -10.50
CA SER A 121 -5.06 -7.70 -9.99
C SER A 121 -5.86 -8.95 -9.57
N ARG A 122 -7.07 -8.78 -9.02
CA ARG A 122 -8.01 -9.85 -8.69
C ARG A 122 -8.46 -10.57 -9.95
N ASN A 123 -8.96 -9.84 -10.95
CA ASN A 123 -9.33 -10.42 -12.24
C ASN A 123 -8.15 -11.20 -12.85
N ARG A 124 -6.97 -10.57 -12.97
CA ARG A 124 -5.80 -11.21 -13.56
C ARG A 124 -5.41 -12.49 -12.83
N ARG A 125 -5.42 -12.48 -11.49
CA ARG A 125 -5.12 -13.66 -10.68
C ARG A 125 -6.18 -14.74 -10.88
N ARG A 126 -7.47 -14.39 -10.84
CA ARG A 126 -8.60 -15.30 -11.07
C ARG A 126 -8.49 -15.97 -12.44
N THR A 127 -8.36 -15.19 -13.50
CA THR A 127 -8.22 -15.68 -14.88
C THR A 127 -7.01 -16.61 -15.05
N THR A 128 -5.89 -16.31 -14.39
CA THR A 128 -4.69 -17.17 -14.46
C THR A 128 -4.90 -18.52 -13.75
N ILE A 129 -5.62 -18.54 -12.63
CA ILE A 129 -5.89 -19.75 -11.85
C ILE A 129 -6.99 -20.59 -12.50
N GLU A 130 -8.07 -19.96 -12.94
CA GLU A 130 -9.27 -20.62 -13.45
C GLU A 130 -9.20 -20.90 -14.97
N GLY A 131 -8.23 -20.31 -15.68
CA GLY A 131 -8.01 -20.50 -17.12
C GLY A 131 -9.01 -19.77 -18.03
N LYS A 132 -9.91 -18.97 -17.47
CA LYS A 132 -10.91 -18.17 -18.20
C LYS A 132 -11.27 -16.90 -17.44
N GLU A 133 -11.70 -15.89 -18.17
CA GLU A 133 -12.28 -14.70 -17.58
C GLU A 133 -13.76 -14.94 -17.23
N ASP A 134 -14.17 -14.47 -16.05
CA ASP A 134 -15.55 -14.51 -15.58
C ASP A 134 -16.12 -13.08 -15.62
N GLU A 135 -16.92 -12.78 -16.64
CA GLU A 135 -17.50 -11.44 -16.87
C GLU A 135 -18.33 -10.95 -15.67
N LYS A 136 -19.03 -11.86 -14.98
CA LYS A 136 -19.83 -11.50 -13.80
C LYS A 136 -18.92 -10.98 -12.69
N GLU A 137 -17.77 -11.62 -12.51
CA GLU A 137 -16.81 -11.21 -11.49
C GLU A 137 -15.98 -10.00 -11.91
N VAL A 138 -15.75 -9.76 -13.21
CA VAL A 138 -15.19 -8.48 -13.71
C VAL A 138 -16.12 -7.33 -13.33
N GLN A 139 -17.42 -7.50 -13.56
CA GLN A 139 -18.42 -6.50 -13.18
C GLN A 139 -18.52 -6.35 -11.66
N ASN A 140 -18.42 -7.45 -10.91
CA ASN A 140 -18.35 -7.43 -9.44
C ASN A 140 -17.12 -6.66 -8.95
N ASP A 141 -15.94 -6.87 -9.53
CA ASP A 141 -14.72 -6.15 -9.14
C ASP A 141 -14.87 -4.63 -9.29
N LYS A 142 -15.53 -4.17 -10.36
CA LYS A 142 -15.84 -2.75 -10.57
C LYS A 142 -16.77 -2.22 -9.48
N TRP A 143 -17.84 -2.97 -9.18
CA TRP A 143 -18.79 -2.59 -8.15
C TRP A 143 -18.15 -2.53 -6.75
N ARG A 144 -17.27 -3.49 -6.43
CA ARG A 144 -16.51 -3.48 -5.16
C ARG A 144 -15.66 -2.22 -5.02
N SER A 145 -15.02 -1.78 -6.11
CA SER A 145 -14.26 -0.53 -6.11
C SER A 145 -15.13 0.70 -5.88
N GLU A 146 -16.30 0.76 -6.51
CA GLU A 146 -17.28 1.86 -6.36
C GLU A 146 -17.81 1.94 -4.92
N ILE A 147 -18.26 0.82 -4.35
CA ILE A 147 -18.75 0.80 -2.96
C ILE A 147 -17.67 1.14 -1.95
N ALA A 148 -16.44 0.67 -2.14
CA ALA A 148 -15.36 0.98 -1.21
C ALA A 148 -15.07 2.49 -1.17
N LEU A 149 -15.09 3.14 -2.33
CA LEU A 149 -14.94 4.60 -2.45
C LEU A 149 -16.13 5.34 -1.82
N GLU A 150 -17.36 4.91 -2.09
CA GLU A 150 -18.56 5.52 -1.49
C GLU A 150 -18.60 5.33 0.03
N ARG A 151 -18.18 4.16 0.52
CA ARG A 151 -18.03 3.88 1.95
C ARG A 151 -17.01 4.80 2.59
N LEU A 152 -15.87 5.03 1.93
CA LEU A 152 -14.86 5.99 2.38
C LEU A 152 -15.43 7.41 2.46
N ASN A 153 -16.11 7.86 1.40
CA ASN A 153 -16.76 9.17 1.35
C ASN A 153 -17.83 9.33 2.43
N PHE A 154 -18.63 8.29 2.68
CA PHE A 154 -19.61 8.26 3.76
C PHE A 154 -18.93 8.45 5.11
N ILE A 155 -17.88 7.67 5.42
CA ILE A 155 -17.16 7.79 6.71
C ILE A 155 -16.55 9.19 6.85
N HIS A 156 -15.87 9.68 5.82
CA HIS A 156 -15.22 10.99 5.84
C HIS A 156 -16.23 12.15 5.96
N GLY A 157 -17.40 12.05 5.33
CA GLY A 157 -18.46 13.05 5.39
C GLY A 157 -19.07 13.26 6.78
N HIS A 158 -18.85 12.32 7.72
CA HIS A 158 -19.28 12.46 9.12
C HIS A 158 -18.27 13.19 10.01
N TYR A 159 -17.15 13.65 9.44
CA TYR A 159 -16.13 14.41 10.14
C TYR A 159 -15.85 15.73 9.42
N ASN A 160 -15.56 16.77 10.17
CA ASN A 160 -15.18 18.07 9.61
C ASN A 160 -13.70 18.07 9.19
N ILE A 161 -13.38 17.32 8.12
CA ILE A 161 -12.02 17.21 7.58
C ILE A 161 -11.77 18.39 6.64
N LYS A 162 -10.69 19.14 6.86
CA LYS A 162 -10.36 20.28 5.98
C LYS A 162 -9.95 19.77 4.59
N GLN A 163 -10.28 20.53 3.55
CA GLN A 163 -9.83 20.23 2.18
C GLN A 163 -8.30 20.11 2.07
N GLY A 164 -7.55 20.98 2.76
CA GLY A 164 -6.09 20.88 2.82
C GLY A 164 -5.59 19.59 3.48
N ASP A 165 -6.28 19.09 4.51
CA ASP A 165 -5.93 17.83 5.18
C ASP A 165 -6.19 16.62 4.25
N LEU A 166 -7.30 16.65 3.51
CA LEU A 166 -7.62 15.64 2.49
C LEU A 166 -6.59 15.63 1.36
N LEU A 167 -6.28 16.81 0.80
CA LEU A 167 -5.30 16.94 -0.28
C LEU A 167 -3.90 16.55 0.17
N TYR A 168 -3.51 16.87 1.41
CA TYR A 168 -2.24 16.43 1.98
C TYR A 168 -2.16 14.92 2.15
N THR A 169 -3.24 14.29 2.64
CA THR A 169 -3.32 12.83 2.74
C THR A 169 -3.20 12.17 1.36
N LEU A 170 -3.91 12.69 0.37
CA LEU A 170 -3.82 12.23 -1.02
C LEU A 170 -2.40 12.38 -1.57
N ALA A 171 -1.76 13.53 -1.33
CA ALA A 171 -0.40 13.80 -1.78
C ALA A 171 0.59 12.78 -1.20
N LEU A 172 0.47 12.44 0.09
CA LEU A 172 1.29 11.40 0.70
C LEU A 172 1.06 10.02 0.06
N PHE A 173 -0.19 9.65 -0.26
CA PHE A 173 -0.50 8.37 -0.93
C PHE A 173 0.08 8.27 -2.35
N ILE A 174 0.33 9.40 -3.01
CA ILE A 174 1.00 9.46 -4.32
C ILE A 174 2.53 9.46 -4.17
N LEU A 175 3.05 10.32 -3.30
CA LEU A 175 4.47 10.67 -3.25
C LEU A 175 5.28 9.69 -2.41
N GLU A 176 4.74 9.19 -1.29
CA GLU A 176 5.48 8.32 -0.38
C GLU A 176 5.78 6.95 -0.98
N PRO A 177 4.83 6.24 -1.64
CA PRO A 177 5.15 5.01 -2.34
C PRO A 177 6.22 5.22 -3.41
N THR A 178 6.08 6.25 -4.24
CA THR A 178 7.07 6.58 -5.27
C THR A 178 8.47 6.80 -4.66
N SER A 179 8.56 7.55 -3.56
CA SER A 179 9.82 7.82 -2.86
C SER A 179 10.42 6.57 -2.21
N PHE A 180 9.62 5.77 -1.50
CA PHE A 180 10.07 4.56 -0.82
C PHE A 180 10.57 3.52 -1.82
N LEU A 181 9.80 3.27 -2.88
CA LEU A 181 10.16 2.33 -3.94
C LEU A 181 11.46 2.74 -4.62
N GLY A 182 11.60 4.01 -5.00
CA GLY A 182 12.83 4.52 -5.62
C GLY A 182 14.08 4.43 -4.73
N ARG A 183 13.90 4.43 -3.40
CA ARG A 183 15.01 4.38 -2.44
C ARG A 183 15.38 2.96 -1.99
N PHE A 184 14.41 2.05 -1.92
CA PHE A 184 14.58 0.79 -1.19
C PHE A 184 14.11 -0.46 -1.96
N GLU A 185 13.68 -0.32 -3.21
CA GLU A 185 13.47 -1.47 -4.09
C GLU A 185 14.62 -1.68 -5.07
N TRP A 186 14.62 -2.87 -5.67
CA TRP A 186 15.68 -3.35 -6.54
C TRP A 186 15.85 -2.56 -7.85
N ARG A 187 14.85 -1.75 -8.21
CA ARG A 187 14.88 -0.74 -9.28
C ARG A 187 13.96 0.43 -8.93
N GLY A 188 14.24 1.58 -9.53
CA GLY A 188 13.32 2.72 -9.51
C GLY A 188 12.12 2.53 -10.45
N LEU A 189 11.11 3.39 -10.27
CA LEU A 189 9.95 3.45 -11.15
C LEU A 189 10.27 4.22 -12.43
N THR A 190 9.80 3.71 -13.56
CA THR A 190 9.86 4.43 -14.84
C THR A 190 8.90 5.62 -14.84
N GLU A 191 9.03 6.51 -15.82
CA GLU A 191 8.12 7.65 -15.96
C GLU A 191 6.67 7.18 -16.20
N LEU A 192 6.47 6.15 -17.03
CA LEU A 192 5.18 5.49 -17.24
C LEU A 192 4.55 5.03 -15.91
N GLU A 193 5.34 4.37 -15.07
CA GLU A 193 4.90 3.85 -13.76
C GLU A 193 4.55 4.98 -12.77
N GLN A 194 5.36 6.04 -12.74
CA GLN A 194 5.07 7.21 -11.90
C GLN A 194 3.80 7.94 -12.34
N ASN A 195 3.62 8.10 -13.66
CA ASN A 195 2.43 8.73 -14.23
C ASN A 195 1.17 7.90 -13.99
N ALA A 196 1.28 6.57 -14.03
CA ALA A 196 0.18 5.66 -13.70
C ALA A 196 -0.26 5.77 -12.23
N GLN A 197 0.69 5.77 -11.29
CA GLN A 197 0.37 5.96 -9.87
C GLN A 197 -0.27 7.32 -9.60
N PHE A 198 0.29 8.39 -10.20
CA PHE A 198 -0.26 9.73 -10.09
C PHE A 198 -1.70 9.80 -10.62
N ALA A 199 -1.94 9.33 -11.85
CA ALA A 199 -3.27 9.36 -12.47
C ALA A 199 -4.31 8.56 -11.66
N THR A 200 -3.94 7.36 -11.19
CA THR A 200 -4.84 6.48 -10.42
C THR A 200 -5.30 7.15 -9.13
N TRP A 201 -4.35 7.65 -8.32
CA TRP A 201 -4.69 8.33 -7.08
C TRP A 201 -5.36 9.68 -7.31
N ARG A 202 -4.95 10.44 -8.34
CA ARG A 202 -5.61 11.69 -8.70
C ARG A 202 -7.08 11.48 -9.04
N LYS A 203 -7.41 10.40 -9.77
CA LYS A 203 -8.81 10.01 -10.02
C LYS A 203 -9.55 9.73 -8.72
N ILE A 204 -8.97 8.91 -7.83
CA ILE A 204 -9.55 8.63 -6.50
C ILE A 204 -9.81 9.94 -5.74
N GLY A 205 -8.84 10.86 -5.73
CA GLY A 205 -8.99 12.15 -5.06
C GLY A 205 -10.14 12.99 -5.62
N LYS A 206 -10.30 13.03 -6.95
CA LYS A 206 -11.44 13.70 -7.60
C LYS A 206 -12.77 13.06 -7.20
N ASP A 207 -12.83 11.73 -7.17
CA ASP A 207 -14.04 11.01 -6.78
C ASP A 207 -14.36 11.13 -5.28
N MET A 208 -13.36 11.46 -4.47
CA MET A 208 -13.53 11.86 -3.07
C MET A 208 -13.89 13.34 -2.89
N ASN A 209 -14.14 14.07 -3.98
CA ASN A 209 -14.44 15.49 -3.98
C ASN A 209 -13.33 16.33 -3.30
N ILE A 210 -12.07 15.96 -3.53
CA ILE A 210 -10.90 16.75 -3.12
C ILE A 210 -10.62 17.80 -4.19
N HIS A 211 -10.55 19.07 -3.77
CA HIS A 211 -10.46 20.21 -4.68
C HIS A 211 -9.00 20.65 -4.86
N ASN A 212 -8.74 21.38 -5.95
CA ASN A 212 -7.43 21.99 -6.23
C ASN A 212 -6.26 20.99 -6.24
N ILE A 213 -6.51 19.74 -6.68
CA ILE A 213 -5.45 18.74 -6.85
C ILE A 213 -4.54 19.19 -8.00
N PRO A 214 -3.24 19.45 -7.75
CA PRO A 214 -2.30 19.85 -8.80
C PRO A 214 -2.29 18.92 -10.02
N GLU A 215 -1.96 19.48 -11.19
CA GLU A 215 -2.01 18.75 -12.45
C GLU A 215 -0.74 17.93 -12.69
N THR A 216 0.38 18.31 -12.06
CA THR A 216 1.67 17.63 -12.19
C THR A 216 2.16 17.06 -10.86
N LYS A 217 3.06 16.06 -10.94
CA LYS A 217 3.69 15.44 -9.77
C LYS A 217 4.58 16.45 -9.03
N GLU A 218 5.21 17.34 -9.79
CA GLU A 218 6.15 18.36 -9.33
C GLU A 218 5.41 19.45 -8.54
N GLU A 219 4.29 19.95 -9.07
CA GLU A 219 3.42 20.89 -8.35
C GLU A 219 2.82 20.26 -7.09
N LEU A 220 2.36 19.00 -7.17
CA LEU A 220 1.83 18.26 -6.01
C LEU A 220 2.89 18.13 -4.91
N LYS A 221 4.13 17.81 -5.29
CA LYS A 221 5.25 17.71 -4.36
C LYS A 221 5.54 19.06 -3.70
N ALA A 222 5.69 20.13 -4.49
CA ALA A 222 5.94 21.47 -3.96
C ALA A 222 4.82 21.94 -3.02
N TRP A 223 3.56 21.70 -3.41
CA TRP A 223 2.40 22.00 -2.58
C TRP A 223 2.43 21.21 -1.26
N SER A 224 2.72 19.90 -1.31
CA SER A 224 2.78 19.02 -0.14
C SER A 224 3.90 19.41 0.81
N GLU A 225 5.08 19.80 0.30
CA GLU A 225 6.21 20.26 1.09
C GLU A 225 5.87 21.57 1.83
N ASN A 226 5.28 22.54 1.13
CA ASN A 226 4.83 23.80 1.74
C ASN A 226 3.71 23.59 2.77
N TYR A 227 2.75 22.69 2.48
CA TYR A 227 1.70 22.34 3.42
C TYR A 227 2.27 21.72 4.70
N GLN A 228 3.20 20.76 4.55
CA GLN A 228 3.86 20.13 5.68
C GLN A 228 4.70 21.13 6.48
N GLU A 229 5.35 22.08 5.83
CA GLU A 229 6.15 23.10 6.50
C GLU A 229 5.34 24.00 7.43
N THR A 230 4.16 24.38 6.97
CA THR A 230 3.27 25.29 7.68
C THR A 230 2.43 24.57 8.74
N HIS A 231 2.04 23.32 8.50
CA HIS A 231 1.05 22.60 9.33
C HIS A 231 1.63 21.46 10.19
N ALA A 232 2.77 20.87 9.84
CA ALA A 232 3.38 19.84 10.68
C ALA A 232 3.99 20.47 11.92
N LYS A 233 3.32 20.29 13.05
CA LYS A 233 3.66 20.89 14.34
C LYS A 233 3.52 19.86 15.43
N PHE A 234 4.36 19.97 16.44
CA PHE A 234 4.23 19.18 17.64
C PHE A 234 2.86 19.41 18.29
N ALA A 235 2.18 18.32 18.64
CA ALA A 235 1.02 18.34 19.50
C ALA A 235 0.96 17.03 20.30
N VAL A 236 0.54 17.09 21.56
CA VAL A 236 0.47 15.92 22.46
C VAL A 236 -0.37 14.79 21.84
N VAL A 237 -1.48 15.16 21.20
CA VAL A 237 -2.37 14.21 20.52
C VAL A 237 -1.71 13.50 19.34
N ASN A 238 -0.69 14.10 18.69
CA ASN A 238 0.05 13.41 17.63
C ASN A 238 0.81 12.21 18.20
N ILE A 239 1.35 12.35 19.41
CA ILE A 239 2.11 11.30 20.10
C ILE A 239 1.21 10.12 20.39
N GLU A 240 0.03 10.35 20.97
CA GLU A 240 -0.92 9.29 21.33
C GLU A 240 -1.30 8.41 20.12
N ILE A 241 -1.59 9.04 18.98
CA ILE A 241 -1.98 8.35 17.74
C ILE A 241 -0.77 7.67 17.08
N ALA A 242 0.39 8.32 17.10
CA ALA A 242 1.63 7.74 16.58
C ALA A 242 2.04 6.51 17.38
N GLU A 243 2.05 6.59 18.71
CA GLU A 243 2.41 5.50 19.62
C GLU A 243 1.51 4.28 19.42
N SER A 244 0.19 4.48 19.36
CA SER A 244 -0.76 3.39 19.10
C SER A 244 -0.48 2.66 17.78
N THR A 245 -0.09 3.41 16.75
CA THR A 245 0.23 2.85 15.43
C THR A 245 1.60 2.17 15.41
N ILE A 246 2.57 2.73 16.11
CA ILE A 246 3.90 2.11 16.31
C ILE A 246 3.72 0.78 17.05
N ASP A 247 2.97 0.75 18.15
CA ASP A 247 2.73 -0.49 18.91
C ASP A 247 2.05 -1.56 18.07
N LEU A 248 1.08 -1.18 17.22
CA LEU A 248 0.47 -2.12 16.27
C LEU A 248 1.52 -2.67 15.30
N LEU A 249 2.38 -1.82 14.70
CA LEU A 249 3.44 -2.28 13.81
C LEU A 249 4.42 -3.23 14.53
N LEU A 250 4.79 -2.91 15.77
CA LEU A 250 5.70 -3.70 16.59
C LEU A 250 5.10 -5.02 17.06
N SER A 251 3.78 -5.19 17.02
CA SER A 251 3.12 -6.46 17.36
C SER A 251 3.54 -7.63 16.46
N LEU A 252 4.14 -7.35 15.29
CA LEU A 252 4.72 -8.35 14.39
C LEU A 252 6.09 -8.87 14.85
N ALA A 253 6.71 -8.21 15.83
CA ALA A 253 8.02 -8.56 16.37
C ALA A 253 7.92 -8.99 17.84
N PRO A 254 8.81 -9.88 18.31
CA PRO A 254 8.88 -10.24 19.72
C PRO A 254 9.05 -9.01 20.63
N SER A 255 8.39 -9.00 21.79
CA SER A 255 8.37 -7.83 22.69
C SER A 255 9.77 -7.33 23.10
N PHE A 256 10.73 -8.24 23.27
CA PHE A 256 12.10 -7.88 23.63
C PHE A 256 12.84 -7.04 22.56
N THR A 257 12.38 -7.03 21.29
CA THR A 257 13.00 -6.24 20.22
C THR A 257 12.37 -4.85 20.06
N HIS A 258 11.25 -4.56 20.75
CA HIS A 258 10.44 -3.36 20.52
C HIS A 258 11.25 -2.06 20.67
N ARG A 259 12.15 -1.97 21.66
CA ARG A 259 13.01 -0.79 21.85
C ARG A 259 13.90 -0.51 20.63
N PHE A 260 14.45 -1.54 20.01
CA PHE A 260 15.25 -1.41 18.80
C PHE A 260 14.38 -1.07 17.59
N CYS A 261 13.25 -1.76 17.42
CA CYS A 261 12.34 -1.52 16.31
C CYS A 261 11.74 -0.10 16.31
N ARG A 262 11.54 0.53 17.48
CA ARG A 262 11.18 1.96 17.58
C ARG A 262 12.23 2.89 16.96
N GLN A 263 13.51 2.53 17.06
CA GLN A 263 14.58 3.28 16.40
C GLN A 263 14.57 3.08 14.88
N ILE A 264 14.12 1.92 14.39
CA ILE A 264 13.92 1.68 12.96
C ILE A 264 12.84 2.60 12.42
N VAL A 265 11.69 2.71 13.10
CA VAL A 265 10.63 3.65 12.72
C VAL A 265 11.20 5.08 12.67
N SER A 266 11.89 5.51 13.74
CA SER A 266 12.54 6.83 13.77
C SER A 266 13.52 7.05 12.59
N ALA A 267 14.28 6.02 12.19
CA ALA A 267 15.22 6.11 11.07
C ALA A 267 14.57 6.30 9.69
N LEU A 268 13.32 5.86 9.53
CA LEU A 268 12.57 6.01 8.27
C LEU A 268 11.78 7.33 8.21
N LEU A 269 11.64 8.04 9.32
CA LEU A 269 10.96 9.33 9.38
C LEU A 269 11.90 10.50 9.07
N THR A 270 11.35 11.52 8.41
CA THR A 270 12.06 12.79 8.19
C THR A 270 12.23 13.55 9.52
N PRO A 271 13.23 14.44 9.65
CA PRO A 271 13.39 15.25 10.86
C PRO A 271 12.13 16.00 11.28
N ARG A 272 11.46 16.66 10.31
CA ARG A 272 10.23 17.42 10.54
C ARG A 272 9.10 16.57 11.12
N VAL A 273 8.89 15.36 10.59
CA VAL A 273 7.86 14.44 11.10
C VAL A 273 8.21 13.93 12.50
N ARG A 274 9.50 13.64 12.75
CA ARG A 274 9.96 13.26 14.10
C ARG A 274 9.72 14.36 15.12
N GLU A 275 10.04 15.60 14.78
CA GLU A 275 9.79 16.77 15.64
C GLU A 275 8.30 16.94 15.93
N ALA A 276 7.43 16.77 14.93
CA ALA A 276 5.98 16.83 15.11
C ALA A 276 5.41 15.71 16.02
N PHE A 277 6.13 14.60 16.17
CA PHE A 277 5.80 13.51 17.08
C PHE A 277 6.56 13.54 18.41
N GLY A 278 7.54 14.44 18.59
CA GLY A 278 8.45 14.36 19.73
C GLY A 278 9.33 13.09 19.74
N ILE A 279 9.56 12.46 18.59
CA ILE A 279 10.39 11.26 18.47
C ILE A 279 11.86 11.66 18.35
N ALA A 280 12.70 11.15 19.27
CA ALA A 280 14.13 11.40 19.23
C ALA A 280 14.78 10.87 17.94
N PRO A 281 15.81 11.56 17.40
CA PRO A 281 16.56 11.06 16.26
C PRO A 281 17.18 9.68 16.54
N PRO A 282 17.25 8.78 15.54
CA PRO A 282 18.00 7.55 15.70
C PRO A 282 19.50 7.86 15.78
N SER A 283 20.29 6.95 16.35
CA SER A 283 21.74 7.04 16.23
C SER A 283 22.15 6.91 14.76
N ARG A 284 23.29 7.52 14.39
CA ARG A 284 23.83 7.42 13.01
C ARG A 284 24.04 5.96 12.59
N GLY A 285 24.57 5.13 13.50
CA GLY A 285 24.79 3.70 13.27
C GLY A 285 23.51 2.94 12.97
N VAL A 286 22.43 3.19 13.72
CA VAL A 286 21.13 2.54 13.49
C VAL A 286 20.52 2.97 12.17
N LYS A 287 20.58 4.26 11.83
CA LYS A 287 20.12 4.75 10.53
C LYS A 287 20.87 4.08 9.38
N SER A 288 22.20 4.00 9.47
CA SER A 288 23.02 3.33 8.45
C SER A 288 22.70 1.84 8.34
N LEU A 289 22.53 1.15 9.48
CA LEU A 289 22.15 -0.27 9.50
C LEU A 289 20.79 -0.52 8.83
N VAL A 290 19.76 0.27 9.17
CA VAL A 290 18.43 0.14 8.57
C VAL A 290 18.49 0.34 7.06
N HIS A 291 19.22 1.36 6.60
CA HIS A 291 19.41 1.59 5.18
C HIS A 291 20.18 0.42 4.52
N ALA A 292 21.26 -0.06 5.13
CA ALA A 292 22.05 -1.18 4.62
C ALA A 292 21.21 -2.46 4.49
N VAL A 293 20.36 -2.76 5.47
CA VAL A 293 19.45 -3.93 5.44
C VAL A 293 18.44 -3.80 4.29
N LEU A 294 17.82 -2.62 4.12
CA LEU A 294 16.86 -2.39 3.02
C LEU A 294 17.52 -2.47 1.64
N HIS A 295 18.73 -1.92 1.47
CA HIS A 295 19.49 -2.04 0.22
C HIS A 295 19.99 -3.48 0.00
N GLY A 296 20.40 -4.17 1.05
CA GLY A 296 20.76 -5.59 1.00
C GLY A 296 19.59 -6.46 0.54
N ARG A 297 18.38 -6.21 1.09
CA ARG A 297 17.13 -6.83 0.62
C ARG A 297 16.89 -6.51 -0.87
N ALA A 298 17.02 -5.25 -1.28
CA ALA A 298 16.81 -4.84 -2.68
C ALA A 298 17.79 -5.57 -3.62
N MET A 299 19.07 -5.67 -3.26
CA MET A 299 20.09 -6.40 -4.01
C MET A 299 19.80 -7.90 -4.07
N PHE A 300 19.39 -8.49 -2.95
CA PHE A 300 19.00 -9.91 -2.90
C PHE A 300 17.82 -10.19 -3.83
N ILE A 301 16.79 -9.33 -3.79
CA ILE A 301 15.65 -9.43 -4.70
C ILE A 301 16.12 -9.34 -6.15
N ARG A 302 16.96 -8.36 -6.48
CA ARG A 302 17.46 -8.09 -7.84
C ARG A 302 18.12 -9.30 -8.48
N TYR A 303 18.97 -10.00 -7.73
CA TYR A 303 19.87 -11.01 -8.28
C TYR A 303 19.49 -12.46 -7.96
N PHE A 304 18.70 -12.69 -6.90
CA PHE A 304 18.48 -14.04 -6.38
C PHE A 304 17.01 -14.46 -6.28
N MET A 305 16.05 -13.54 -6.37
CA MET A 305 14.64 -13.91 -6.34
C MET A 305 14.03 -13.91 -7.74
N LEU A 306 13.32 -14.96 -8.15
CA LEU A 306 12.52 -14.95 -9.37
C LEU A 306 11.34 -13.96 -9.26
N PRO A 307 10.85 -13.39 -10.38
CA PRO A 307 9.66 -12.53 -10.36
C PRO A 307 8.40 -13.34 -10.03
N ARG A 308 7.39 -12.70 -9.41
CA ARG A 308 6.10 -13.33 -9.10
C ARG A 308 5.37 -13.71 -10.39
N ARG A 309 4.73 -14.88 -10.40
CA ARG A 309 3.86 -15.29 -11.52
C ARG A 309 2.43 -14.76 -11.38
N LEU A 310 1.93 -14.69 -10.14
CA LEU A 310 0.59 -14.23 -9.82
C LEU A 310 0.65 -12.91 -9.03
N PRO A 311 -0.29 -11.96 -9.27
CA PRO A 311 -0.45 -10.79 -8.42
C PRO A 311 -0.73 -11.20 -6.98
N LEU A 312 -0.07 -10.57 -6.00
CA LEU A 312 -0.35 -10.73 -4.58
C LEU A 312 -1.52 -9.80 -4.21
N VAL A 313 -2.73 -10.35 -4.11
CA VAL A 313 -3.95 -9.62 -3.73
C VAL A 313 -4.40 -10.03 -2.34
N ARG A 314 -4.71 -9.06 -1.48
CA ARG A 314 -5.22 -9.33 -0.13
C ARG A 314 -6.72 -9.60 -0.13
N THR A 315 -7.47 -8.87 -0.94
CA THR A 315 -8.92 -8.99 -1.03
C THR A 315 -9.32 -10.29 -1.75
N ALA A 316 -10.46 -10.87 -1.34
CA ALA A 316 -10.89 -12.18 -1.84
C ALA A 316 -11.17 -12.16 -3.35
N LEU A 317 -10.90 -13.27 -4.04
CA LEU A 317 -11.22 -13.40 -5.48
C LEU A 317 -12.72 -13.53 -5.76
N ARG A 318 -13.47 -14.10 -4.81
CA ARG A 318 -14.92 -14.35 -4.85
C ARG A 318 -15.49 -14.22 -3.42
N ALA A 319 -16.79 -14.00 -3.31
CA ALA A 319 -17.48 -14.03 -2.02
C ALA A 319 -17.70 -15.47 -1.54
N ASN A 320 -17.85 -15.68 -0.23
CA ASN A 320 -18.29 -16.95 0.34
C ASN A 320 -19.82 -17.12 0.22
N SER A 321 -20.36 -18.21 0.76
CA SER A 321 -21.80 -18.52 0.74
C SER A 321 -22.68 -17.50 1.48
N GLU A 322 -22.11 -16.67 2.36
CA GLU A 322 -22.80 -15.59 3.08
C GLU A 322 -22.65 -14.21 2.40
N CYS A 323 -22.10 -14.20 1.18
CA CYS A 323 -21.77 -12.99 0.43
C CYS A 323 -20.76 -12.08 1.13
N LYS A 324 -19.82 -12.68 1.89
CA LYS A 324 -18.70 -11.97 2.53
C LYS A 324 -17.40 -12.27 1.81
N TYR A 325 -16.48 -11.31 1.84
CA TYR A 325 -15.13 -11.45 1.30
C TYR A 325 -14.16 -11.81 2.43
N VAL A 326 -13.52 -12.98 2.34
CA VAL A 326 -12.50 -13.41 3.30
C VAL A 326 -11.11 -12.99 2.80
N PRO A 327 -10.33 -12.18 3.54
CA PRO A 327 -8.98 -11.81 3.13
C PRO A 327 -8.10 -13.04 2.84
N ASN A 328 -7.33 -13.03 1.74
CA ASN A 328 -6.43 -14.14 1.38
C ASN A 328 -5.26 -14.29 2.37
N PHE A 329 -4.91 -13.22 3.09
CA PHE A 329 -3.91 -13.21 4.14
C PHE A 329 -4.15 -12.05 5.10
N HIS A 330 -3.65 -12.20 6.32
CA HIS A 330 -3.68 -11.17 7.35
C HIS A 330 -2.27 -10.67 7.61
N LYS A 331 -2.13 -9.35 7.70
CA LYS A 331 -0.83 -8.75 8.06
C LYS A 331 -0.55 -8.90 9.55
N TYR A 332 -1.56 -8.58 10.36
CA TYR A 332 -1.55 -8.71 11.82
C TYR A 332 -2.44 -9.91 12.22
N LYS A 333 -2.92 -9.91 13.47
CA LYS A 333 -3.96 -10.86 13.88
C LYS A 333 -5.22 -10.70 13.02
N PRO A 334 -5.90 -11.80 12.67
CA PRO A 334 -7.09 -11.74 11.84
C PRO A 334 -8.21 -10.96 12.54
N VAL A 335 -8.83 -10.04 11.81
CA VAL A 335 -10.01 -9.27 12.25
C VAL A 335 -11.29 -9.82 11.61
N TYR A 336 -11.19 -10.27 10.37
CA TYR A 336 -12.30 -10.73 9.53
C TYR A 336 -12.12 -12.20 9.14
N GLU A 337 -12.13 -13.10 10.13
CA GLU A 337 -11.98 -14.55 9.92
C GLU A 337 -13.10 -15.11 9.03
N ASP A 338 -14.34 -14.69 9.29
CA ASP A 338 -15.53 -15.08 8.51
C ASP A 338 -15.80 -14.16 7.31
N GLY A 339 -14.87 -13.25 7.03
CA GLY A 339 -14.95 -12.24 5.98
C GLY A 339 -15.75 -10.99 6.35
N TYR A 340 -15.78 -10.04 5.43
CA TYR A 340 -16.42 -8.73 5.57
C TYR A 340 -17.35 -8.42 4.39
N ARG A 341 -18.27 -7.50 4.62
CA ARG A 341 -18.97 -6.77 3.57
C ARG A 341 -18.33 -5.39 3.45
N ILE A 342 -18.19 -4.88 2.23
CA ILE A 342 -17.43 -3.65 1.98
C ILE A 342 -18.12 -2.46 2.65
N GLU A 343 -19.44 -2.43 2.61
CA GLU A 343 -20.30 -1.42 3.24
C GLU A 343 -20.24 -1.42 4.78
N ASP A 344 -19.73 -2.50 5.40
CA ASP A 344 -19.59 -2.63 6.84
C ASP A 344 -18.19 -2.27 7.34
N LEU A 345 -17.19 -2.13 6.46
CA LEU A 345 -15.83 -1.72 6.84
C LEU A 345 -15.84 -0.34 7.52
N GLY A 346 -15.02 -0.18 8.55
CA GLY A 346 -14.90 1.06 9.33
C GLY A 346 -15.54 1.00 10.72
N PRO A 347 -15.71 2.15 11.41
CA PRO A 347 -16.15 2.18 12.81
C PRO A 347 -17.54 1.58 13.02
N ASP A 348 -17.70 0.79 14.09
CA ASP A 348 -18.92 0.02 14.37
C ASP A 348 -20.19 0.89 14.47
N LYS A 349 -20.04 2.14 14.91
CA LYS A 349 -21.14 3.13 14.96
C LYS A 349 -21.79 3.41 13.60
N PHE A 350 -21.16 3.00 12.49
CA PHE A 350 -21.61 3.18 11.11
C PHE A 350 -22.07 1.87 10.43
N LEU A 351 -22.07 0.74 11.13
CA LEU A 351 -22.58 -0.53 10.61
C LEU A 351 -24.05 -0.41 10.23
N GLY A 352 -24.41 -0.89 9.04
CA GLY A 352 -25.78 -0.81 8.52
C GLY A 352 -26.32 0.60 8.24
N LYS A 353 -25.51 1.66 8.37
CA LYS A 353 -25.93 3.06 8.16
C LYS A 353 -25.49 3.65 6.83
N CYS A 354 -24.65 2.93 6.06
CA CYS A 354 -24.27 3.38 4.73
C CYS A 354 -25.48 3.29 3.79
N PRO A 355 -25.94 4.39 3.17
CA PRO A 355 -27.04 4.36 2.22
C PRO A 355 -26.69 3.57 0.96
N VAL A 356 -25.40 3.31 0.73
CA VAL A 356 -24.87 2.61 -0.45
C VAL A 356 -24.71 1.10 -0.22
N SER A 357 -25.67 0.48 0.46
CA SER A 357 -25.67 -0.98 0.74
C SER A 357 -26.22 -1.83 -0.41
N PHE A 358 -26.36 -1.26 -1.62
CA PHE A 358 -27.07 -1.90 -2.72
C PHE A 358 -26.10 -2.53 -3.73
N HIS A 359 -25.98 -3.87 -3.69
CA HIS A 359 -25.40 -4.63 -4.80
C HIS A 359 -26.43 -4.78 -5.92
N PRO A 360 -26.10 -4.47 -7.20
CA PRO A 360 -27.00 -4.66 -8.33
C PRO A 360 -27.50 -6.10 -8.53
N SER A 361 -26.84 -7.10 -7.92
CA SER A 361 -27.26 -8.51 -7.96
C SER A 361 -28.39 -8.83 -6.98
N GLY A 362 -28.83 -7.88 -6.14
CA GLY A 362 -29.85 -8.12 -5.12
C GLY A 362 -29.39 -8.92 -3.90
N LEU A 363 -28.11 -9.31 -3.84
CA LEU A 363 -27.56 -10.20 -2.79
C LEU A 363 -27.78 -9.69 -1.35
N THR A 364 -27.92 -8.37 -1.14
CA THR A 364 -28.21 -7.79 0.19
C THR A 364 -29.71 -7.74 0.54
N LEU A 365 -30.62 -7.81 -0.44
CA LEU A 365 -32.08 -7.71 -0.27
C LEU A 365 -32.81 -9.05 -0.37
N GLU A 366 -32.39 -9.97 -1.24
CA GLU A 366 -33.06 -11.29 -1.37
C GLU A 366 -33.00 -12.10 -0.06
N MET A 367 -31.96 -11.89 0.76
CA MET A 367 -31.82 -12.60 2.03
C MET A 367 -32.54 -11.94 3.21
N LYS A 368 -32.89 -10.64 3.14
CA LYS A 368 -33.73 -10.01 4.19
C LYS A 368 -35.19 -10.45 4.12
N LYS A 369 -35.62 -11.09 3.03
CA LYS A 369 -36.97 -11.64 2.88
C LYS A 369 -37.12 -13.09 3.38
N ASN A 370 -36.03 -13.74 3.79
CA ASN A 370 -36.01 -15.15 4.21
C ASN A 370 -35.49 -15.36 5.66
N VAL A 371 -35.67 -14.38 6.54
CA VAL A 371 -35.47 -14.53 8.00
C VAL A 371 -36.75 -14.17 8.73
#